data_AF-A0A9D4VHG4-F1
#
_entry.id   AF-A0A9D4VHG4-F1
#
_cell.length_a   1.000
_cell.length_b   1.000
_cell.length_c   1.000
_cell.angle_alpha   90.00
_cell.angle_beta   90.00
_cell.angle_gamma   90.00
#
_symmetry.space_group_name_H-M   'P 1'
#
loop_
_entity.id
_entity.type
_entity.pdbx_description
1 polymer ?
#
loop_
_entity_poly.entity_id
_entity_poly.type
_entity_poly.pdbx_seq_one_letter_code
_entity_poly.pdbx_strand_id
1 'polypeptide(L)'
;MDNEEVGKPVADYFGISKKTPKVLAFTGSDDGRKFLLDGEVTVDNIKAFGEDFFEDKLKPFLKSDPIPESNNGDVKIFVGNNFDEIVLDESKDVLLEIYAPWCGHCQALEPTYNKLVKHLRSIDSIVIAKQLKEQQMVMPGHRESNLQKELNRHIPTAAAFGGMYIGALTVLADFMGAIGSGTGILLAVTIIYQYFETFEKERKLKFCFNFFQIGSNYWMASATPISKDVDPPVGRSTLLIVYVGLAIGSSFCVLARATLVVTAGYKTATLLFNKMHLCIFHAPMSFFDATPSGRILNRASTDQSAVAYTAGVILPTPVATCQYWHRSLNPKKLIDVGFSQLGARMTMSRTIKLYKLPESTVTPGFRKMEIHDVPAVTRLIRNYLSHFIVAPDFDENDVEHWLLPRENVVDSYLVESPESHEVTDFCSFYTLPSSILGNANYSNLKAAYSFYNVSTATPLLQLMNDTLIVAKQKDFDVFNALDVMQNETFLKELKFGPGDGKLHYYLYNYRVRQALKSSELGLR
;
A
#
# COMPACT_ATOMS: atom_id res chain seq x y z
N MET A 1 -10.37 -50.14 -12.93
CA MET A 1 -9.50 -48.95 -12.85
C MET A 1 -9.96 -48.16 -11.65
N ASP A 2 -9.42 -48.51 -10.49
CA ASP A 2 -9.81 -47.97 -9.19
C ASP A 2 -8.71 -46.96 -8.80
N ASN A 3 -8.76 -45.77 -9.40
CA ASN A 3 -7.79 -44.70 -9.12
C ASN A 3 -8.38 -43.82 -8.01
N GLU A 4 -8.26 -44.23 -6.74
CA GLU A 4 -8.67 -43.40 -5.60
C GLU A 4 -8.02 -42.00 -5.63
N GLU A 5 -6.82 -41.87 -6.21
CA GLU A 5 -6.10 -40.59 -6.35
C GLU A 5 -6.75 -39.60 -7.34
N VAL A 6 -7.52 -40.08 -8.34
CA VAL A 6 -8.14 -39.22 -9.37
C VAL A 6 -9.66 -39.25 -9.27
N GLY A 7 -10.24 -40.43 -9.01
CA GLY A 7 -11.68 -40.63 -8.92
C GLY A 7 -12.30 -39.93 -7.72
N LYS A 8 -11.61 -39.90 -6.57
CA LYS A 8 -12.14 -39.26 -5.36
C LYS A 8 -12.19 -37.73 -5.48
N PRO A 9 -11.13 -37.02 -5.91
CA PRO A 9 -11.22 -35.58 -6.16
C PRO A 9 -12.28 -35.19 -7.22
N VAL A 10 -12.43 -36.00 -8.28
CA VAL A 10 -13.43 -35.76 -9.33
C VAL A 10 -14.85 -35.99 -8.80
N ALA A 11 -15.08 -37.08 -8.07
CA ALA A 11 -16.37 -37.34 -7.42
C ALA A 11 -16.73 -36.24 -6.40
N ASP A 12 -15.75 -35.79 -5.62
CA ASP A 12 -15.91 -34.70 -4.65
C ASP A 12 -16.21 -33.35 -5.31
N TYR A 13 -15.58 -33.08 -6.46
CA TYR A 13 -15.84 -31.90 -7.29
C TYR A 13 -17.30 -31.90 -7.79
N PHE A 14 -17.83 -33.05 -8.20
CA PHE A 14 -19.23 -33.18 -8.63
C PHE A 14 -20.23 -33.44 -7.48
N GLY A 15 -19.77 -33.46 -6.22
CA GLY A 15 -20.64 -33.66 -5.05
C GLY A 15 -21.20 -35.09 -4.92
N ILE A 16 -20.55 -36.07 -5.54
CA ILE A 16 -20.98 -37.47 -5.58
C ILE A 16 -20.31 -38.23 -4.43
N SER A 17 -21.02 -38.38 -3.31
CA SER A 17 -20.52 -39.05 -2.10
C SER A 17 -20.94 -40.52 -1.94
N LYS A 18 -21.92 -40.99 -2.73
CA LYS A 18 -22.50 -42.35 -2.63
C LYS A 18 -22.02 -43.25 -3.78
N LYS A 19 -21.84 -44.55 -3.51
CA LYS A 19 -21.49 -45.59 -4.51
C LYS A 19 -22.60 -45.91 -5.52
N THR A 20 -23.66 -45.10 -5.58
CA THR A 20 -24.81 -45.29 -6.47
C THR A 20 -24.66 -44.43 -7.73
N PRO A 21 -25.00 -44.94 -8.93
CA PRO A 21 -24.96 -44.13 -10.14
C PRO A 21 -25.88 -42.90 -9.99
N LYS A 22 -25.36 -41.74 -10.35
CA LYS A 22 -26.09 -40.47 -10.38
C LYS A 22 -26.00 -39.85 -11.77
N VAL A 23 -27.07 -39.17 -12.18
CA VAL A 23 -27.12 -38.41 -13.43
C VAL A 23 -26.93 -36.93 -13.09
N LEU A 24 -25.98 -36.29 -13.76
CA LEU A 24 -25.62 -34.89 -13.57
C LEU A 24 -25.60 -34.18 -14.93
N ALA A 25 -26.23 -33.00 -14.99
CA ALA A 25 -26.05 -32.07 -16.09
C ALA A 25 -25.11 -30.94 -15.66
N PHE A 26 -24.24 -30.52 -16.58
CA PHE A 26 -23.20 -29.52 -16.34
C PHE A 26 -23.15 -28.56 -17.54
N THR A 27 -23.27 -27.28 -17.26
CA THR A 27 -23.33 -26.20 -18.26
C THR A 27 -21.95 -25.72 -18.74
N GLY A 28 -20.86 -26.37 -18.32
CA GLY A 28 -19.52 -26.10 -18.85
C GLY A 28 -18.85 -24.86 -18.27
N SER A 29 -17.93 -24.26 -19.05
CA SER A 29 -17.02 -23.19 -18.63
C SER A 29 -17.64 -21.80 -18.52
N ASP A 30 -18.89 -21.61 -18.94
CA ASP A 30 -19.52 -20.27 -18.97
C ASP A 30 -20.14 -19.87 -17.62
N ASP A 31 -20.75 -20.81 -16.87
CA ASP A 31 -21.37 -20.52 -15.55
C ASP A 31 -21.10 -21.58 -14.46
N GLY A 32 -20.52 -22.74 -14.82
CA GLY A 32 -20.17 -23.81 -13.88
C GLY A 32 -21.33 -24.43 -13.09
N ARG A 33 -22.60 -24.20 -13.48
CA ARG A 33 -23.78 -24.72 -12.75
C ARG A 33 -23.90 -26.24 -12.89
N LYS A 34 -24.30 -26.88 -11.80
CA LYS A 34 -24.47 -28.34 -11.71
C LYS A 34 -25.92 -28.64 -11.39
N PHE A 35 -26.49 -29.65 -12.03
CA PHE A 35 -27.86 -30.08 -11.79
C PHE A 35 -27.83 -31.58 -11.53
N LEU A 36 -28.50 -32.01 -10.45
CA LEU A 36 -28.57 -33.43 -10.09
C LEU A 36 -29.99 -33.92 -10.29
N LEU A 37 -30.13 -35.11 -10.87
CA LEU A 37 -31.39 -35.83 -10.88
C LEU A 37 -31.66 -36.38 -9.47
N ASP A 38 -32.74 -35.90 -8.85
CA ASP A 38 -33.25 -36.42 -7.59
C ASP A 38 -34.26 -37.55 -7.86
N GLY A 39 -33.88 -38.80 -7.58
CA GLY A 39 -34.77 -39.96 -7.73
C GLY A 39 -34.08 -41.20 -8.31
N GLU A 40 -34.89 -42.19 -8.71
CA GLU A 40 -34.39 -43.40 -9.38
C GLU A 40 -33.98 -43.10 -10.83
N VAL A 41 -32.85 -43.69 -11.23
CA VAL A 41 -32.27 -43.56 -12.57
C VAL A 41 -33.02 -44.47 -13.55
N THR A 42 -34.18 -44.01 -14.02
CA THR A 42 -34.97 -44.65 -15.08
C THR A 42 -34.85 -43.86 -16.39
N VAL A 43 -35.10 -44.51 -17.53
CA VAL A 43 -35.01 -43.88 -18.86
C VAL A 43 -35.97 -42.68 -18.97
N ASP A 44 -37.18 -42.81 -18.42
CA ASP A 44 -38.19 -41.75 -18.45
C ASP A 44 -37.77 -40.54 -17.59
N ASN A 45 -37.21 -40.77 -16.40
CA ASN A 45 -36.73 -39.69 -15.52
C ASN A 45 -35.51 -38.97 -16.12
N ILE A 46 -34.61 -39.69 -16.79
CA ILE A 46 -33.46 -39.07 -17.49
C ILE A 46 -33.94 -38.20 -18.65
N LYS A 47 -34.94 -38.67 -19.40
CA LYS A 47 -35.47 -37.92 -20.54
C LYS A 47 -36.17 -36.63 -20.08
N ALA A 48 -37.02 -36.73 -19.05
CA ALA A 48 -37.66 -35.56 -18.46
C ALA A 48 -36.63 -34.57 -17.88
N PHE A 49 -35.61 -35.06 -17.19
CA PHE A 49 -34.52 -34.23 -16.66
C PHE A 49 -33.72 -33.53 -17.76
N GLY A 50 -33.46 -34.22 -18.88
CA GLY A 50 -32.81 -33.60 -20.04
C GLY A 50 -33.65 -32.49 -20.66
N GLU A 51 -34.96 -32.72 -20.84
CA GLU A 51 -35.90 -31.72 -21.36
C GLU A 51 -36.00 -30.50 -20.42
N ASP A 52 -36.16 -30.72 -19.11
CA ASP A 52 -36.21 -29.65 -18.10
C ASP A 52 -34.88 -28.87 -17.99
N PHE A 53 -33.74 -29.54 -18.27
CA PHE A 53 -32.42 -28.90 -18.33
C PHE A 53 -32.30 -27.98 -19.55
N PHE A 54 -32.74 -28.41 -20.74
CA PHE A 54 -32.74 -27.57 -21.94
C PHE A 54 -33.74 -26.42 -21.88
N GLU A 55 -34.82 -26.57 -21.10
CA GLU A 55 -35.84 -25.54 -20.87
C GLU A 55 -35.55 -24.63 -19.66
N ASP A 56 -34.36 -24.73 -19.04
CA ASP A 56 -33.92 -23.92 -17.89
C ASP A 56 -34.86 -23.99 -16.66
N LYS A 57 -35.59 -25.09 -16.50
CA LYS A 57 -36.56 -25.31 -15.40
C LYS A 57 -35.94 -25.91 -14.15
N LEU A 58 -34.75 -26.50 -14.26
CA LEU A 58 -34.09 -27.16 -13.14
C LEU A 58 -33.46 -26.16 -12.17
N LYS A 59 -33.49 -26.48 -10.88
CA LYS A 59 -32.77 -25.72 -9.86
C LYS A 59 -31.31 -26.18 -9.79
N PRO A 60 -30.34 -25.25 -9.77
CA PRO A 60 -28.93 -25.62 -9.66
C PRO A 60 -28.67 -26.28 -8.30
N PHE A 61 -27.93 -27.38 -8.32
CA PHE A 61 -27.41 -28.05 -7.15
C PHE A 61 -26.23 -27.28 -6.57
N LEU A 62 -26.39 -26.82 -5.33
CA LEU A 62 -25.33 -26.19 -4.53
C LEU A 62 -24.83 -27.20 -3.50
N LYS A 63 -23.50 -27.36 -3.41
CA LYS A 63 -22.87 -28.12 -2.33
C LYS A 63 -22.92 -27.30 -1.04
N SER A 64 -24.07 -27.36 -0.36
CA SER A 64 -24.36 -26.63 0.86
C SER A 64 -24.59 -27.59 2.02
N ASP A 65 -24.17 -27.19 3.22
CA ASP A 65 -24.63 -27.82 4.46
C ASP A 65 -26.15 -27.67 4.61
N PRO A 66 -26.82 -28.57 5.36
CA PRO A 66 -28.23 -28.40 5.69
C PRO A 66 -28.45 -27.09 6.44
N ILE A 67 -29.59 -26.44 6.17
CA ILE A 67 -29.96 -25.20 6.87
C ILE A 67 -30.05 -25.53 8.38
N PRO A 68 -29.34 -24.80 9.26
CA PRO A 68 -29.38 -25.05 10.70
C PRO A 68 -30.80 -24.97 11.27
N GLU A 69 -31.18 -25.92 12.14
CA GLU A 69 -32.52 -25.97 12.74
C GLU A 69 -32.85 -24.75 13.62
N SER A 70 -31.84 -24.05 14.14
CA SER A 70 -32.02 -22.80 14.89
C SER A 70 -30.97 -21.76 14.50
N ASN A 71 -31.42 -20.57 14.07
CA ASN A 71 -30.55 -19.45 13.68
C ASN A 71 -30.88 -18.15 14.44
N ASN A 72 -31.28 -18.27 15.70
CA ASN A 72 -31.77 -17.16 16.53
C ASN A 72 -30.66 -16.47 17.35
N GLY A 73 -29.39 -16.84 17.15
CA GLY A 73 -28.25 -16.16 17.76
C GLY A 73 -27.97 -14.77 17.19
N ASP A 74 -27.13 -14.01 17.88
CA ASP A 74 -26.67 -12.67 17.44
C ASP A 74 -25.76 -12.74 16.21
N VAL A 75 -25.13 -13.89 15.98
CA VAL A 75 -24.40 -14.19 14.75
C VAL A 75 -25.24 -15.18 13.96
N LYS A 76 -25.62 -14.79 12.74
CA LYS A 76 -26.37 -15.65 11.83
C LYS A 76 -25.44 -16.64 11.16
N ILE A 77 -25.78 -17.91 11.23
CA ILE A 77 -25.10 -18.95 10.45
C ILE A 77 -25.84 -19.08 9.13
N PHE A 78 -25.11 -19.02 8.03
CA PHE A 78 -25.67 -19.28 6.70
C PHE A 78 -24.90 -20.40 6.01
N VAL A 79 -25.58 -21.03 5.07
CA VAL A 79 -25.15 -22.13 4.22
C VAL A 79 -25.45 -21.74 2.77
N GLY A 80 -24.90 -22.44 1.79
CA GLY A 80 -25.10 -22.09 0.37
C GLY A 80 -26.58 -21.98 -0.03
N ASN A 81 -27.47 -22.77 0.59
CA ASN A 81 -28.91 -22.78 0.28
C ASN A 81 -29.70 -21.58 0.85
N ASN A 82 -29.17 -20.81 1.80
CA ASN A 82 -29.83 -19.61 2.34
C ASN A 82 -28.95 -18.35 2.24
N PHE A 83 -27.90 -18.40 1.39
CA PHE A 83 -26.98 -17.30 1.16
C PHE A 83 -27.71 -16.07 0.62
N ASP A 84 -28.50 -16.24 -0.44
CA ASP A 84 -29.17 -15.13 -1.11
C ASP A 84 -30.17 -14.42 -0.18
N GLU A 85 -30.88 -15.17 0.65
CA GLU A 85 -31.87 -14.62 1.60
C GLU A 85 -31.23 -13.85 2.77
N ILE A 86 -30.02 -14.22 3.20
CA ILE A 86 -29.37 -13.63 4.38
C ILE A 86 -28.35 -12.55 3.97
N VAL A 87 -27.64 -12.77 2.86
CA VAL A 87 -26.48 -11.96 2.45
C VAL A 87 -26.81 -11.00 1.33
N LEU A 88 -27.74 -11.34 0.44
CA LEU A 88 -28.12 -10.50 -0.72
C LEU A 88 -29.46 -9.75 -0.52
N ASP A 89 -29.96 -9.67 0.72
CA ASP A 89 -31.10 -8.83 1.10
C ASP A 89 -30.70 -7.34 1.00
N GLU A 90 -31.15 -6.65 -0.05
CA GLU A 90 -30.86 -5.23 -0.32
C GLU A 90 -31.32 -4.28 0.79
N SER A 91 -32.19 -4.73 1.71
CA SER A 91 -32.70 -3.91 2.81
C SER A 91 -31.77 -3.84 4.03
N LYS A 92 -30.66 -4.61 4.05
CA LYS A 92 -29.77 -4.74 5.20
C LYS A 92 -28.30 -4.73 4.81
N ASP A 93 -27.47 -4.16 5.68
CA ASP A 93 -26.02 -4.20 5.55
C ASP A 93 -25.47 -5.48 6.19
N VAL A 94 -24.77 -6.33 5.42
CA VAL A 94 -24.32 -7.64 5.91
C VAL A 94 -22.81 -7.63 6.15
N LEU A 95 -22.38 -7.81 7.40
CA LEU A 95 -20.98 -8.05 7.75
C LEU A 95 -20.71 -9.56 7.80
N LEU A 96 -19.92 -10.03 6.85
CA LEU A 96 -19.69 -11.45 6.61
C LEU A 96 -18.31 -11.93 7.10
N GLU A 97 -18.27 -12.98 7.92
CA GLU A 97 -17.05 -13.74 8.25
C GLU A 97 -17.08 -15.14 7.63
N ILE A 98 -16.19 -15.40 6.68
CA ILE A 98 -15.94 -16.76 6.17
C ILE A 98 -14.70 -17.30 6.89
N TYR A 99 -14.87 -18.32 7.72
CA TYR A 99 -13.80 -18.83 8.57
C TYR A 99 -13.52 -20.32 8.33
N ALA A 100 -12.28 -20.74 8.55
CA ALA A 100 -11.91 -22.15 8.57
C ALA A 100 -11.56 -22.56 10.01
N PRO A 101 -12.04 -23.72 10.51
CA PRO A 101 -11.91 -24.08 11.92
C PRO A 101 -10.46 -24.39 12.33
N TRP A 102 -9.61 -24.71 11.36
CA TRP A 102 -8.18 -24.98 11.53
C TRP A 102 -7.29 -23.74 11.38
N CYS A 103 -7.85 -22.58 11.00
CA CYS A 103 -7.05 -21.38 10.75
C CYS A 103 -6.81 -20.60 12.05
N GLY A 104 -5.53 -20.53 12.48
CA GLY A 104 -5.14 -19.78 13.68
C GLY A 104 -5.52 -18.29 13.64
N HIS A 105 -5.53 -17.67 12.46
CA HIS A 105 -5.98 -16.28 12.31
C HIS A 105 -7.49 -16.12 12.53
N CYS A 106 -8.31 -17.06 12.05
CA CYS A 106 -9.76 -17.05 12.29
C CYS A 106 -10.06 -17.26 13.77
N GLN A 107 -9.35 -18.18 14.41
CA GLN A 107 -9.48 -18.43 15.86
C GLN A 107 -9.07 -17.19 16.69
N ALA A 108 -8.04 -16.46 16.24
CA ALA A 108 -7.63 -15.20 16.87
C ALA A 108 -8.63 -14.05 16.64
N LEU A 109 -9.33 -14.04 15.49
CA LEU A 109 -10.34 -13.04 15.15
C LEU A 109 -11.67 -13.28 15.89
N GLU A 110 -12.07 -14.54 16.07
CA GLU A 110 -13.34 -14.94 16.71
C GLU A 110 -13.67 -14.21 18.03
N PRO A 111 -12.76 -14.06 19.01
CA PRO A 111 -13.07 -13.32 20.24
C PRO A 111 -13.31 -11.83 19.99
N THR A 112 -12.69 -11.24 18.97
CA THR A 112 -12.88 -9.84 18.58
C THR A 112 -14.18 -9.68 17.80
N TYR A 113 -14.47 -10.60 16.88
CA TYR A 113 -15.70 -10.63 16.10
C TYR A 113 -16.93 -10.76 17.00
N ASN A 114 -16.90 -11.64 18.00
CA ASN A 114 -17.95 -11.77 19.01
C ASN A 114 -18.12 -10.52 19.89
N LYS A 115 -17.05 -9.76 20.16
CA LYS A 115 -17.15 -8.47 20.87
C LYS A 115 -17.82 -7.42 19.98
N LEU A 116 -17.43 -7.35 18.71
CA LEU A 116 -18.05 -6.46 17.73
C LEU A 116 -19.55 -6.70 17.63
N VAL A 117 -19.97 -7.96 17.54
CA VAL A 117 -21.39 -8.36 17.51
C VAL A 117 -22.16 -7.78 18.69
N LYS A 118 -21.63 -7.90 19.91
CA LYS A 118 -22.27 -7.35 21.11
C LYS A 118 -22.45 -5.83 21.05
N HIS A 119 -21.51 -5.11 20.44
CA HIS A 119 -21.59 -3.66 20.28
C HIS A 119 -22.57 -3.22 19.19
N LEU A 120 -22.76 -4.05 18.16
CA LEU A 120 -23.63 -3.74 17.02
C LEU A 120 -25.07 -4.24 17.18
N ARG A 121 -25.39 -4.97 18.26
CA ARG A 121 -26.74 -5.46 18.59
C ARG A 121 -27.85 -4.41 18.56
N SER A 122 -27.53 -3.12 18.77
CA SER A 122 -28.52 -2.04 18.82
C SER A 122 -28.87 -1.45 17.46
N ILE A 123 -28.30 -1.96 16.36
CA ILE A 123 -28.50 -1.44 15.01
C ILE A 123 -29.24 -2.50 14.18
N ASP A 124 -30.55 -2.31 14.00
CA ASP A 124 -31.43 -3.27 13.33
C ASP A 124 -31.14 -3.45 11.83
N SER A 125 -30.44 -2.50 11.21
CA SER A 125 -30.09 -2.53 9.78
C SER A 125 -28.88 -3.40 9.44
N ILE A 126 -28.12 -3.87 10.45
CA ILE A 126 -26.88 -4.63 10.23
C ILE A 126 -27.07 -6.10 10.59
N VAL A 127 -26.79 -6.99 9.64
CA VAL A 127 -26.76 -8.45 9.86
C VAL A 127 -25.32 -8.90 9.96
N ILE A 128 -24.96 -9.58 11.04
CA ILE A 128 -23.63 -10.16 11.22
C ILE A 128 -23.72 -11.67 11.01
N ALA A 129 -23.01 -12.17 10.01
CA ALA A 129 -23.14 -13.55 9.55
C ALA A 129 -21.79 -14.25 9.48
N LYS A 130 -21.76 -15.55 9.82
CA LYS A 130 -20.57 -16.39 9.67
C LYS A 130 -20.84 -17.70 8.95
N GLN A 131 -19.87 -18.15 8.14
CA GLN A 131 -19.91 -19.44 7.45
C GLN A 131 -18.59 -20.19 7.60
N LEU A 132 -18.73 -21.49 7.86
CA LEU A 132 -17.64 -22.45 7.90
C LEU A 132 -17.19 -22.78 6.46
N LYS A 133 -15.91 -22.57 6.15
CA LYS A 133 -15.28 -23.04 4.92
C LYS A 133 -14.54 -24.34 5.21
N GLU A 134 -15.17 -25.49 4.90
CA GLU A 134 -14.45 -26.75 4.86
C GLU A 134 -13.55 -26.78 3.62
N GLN A 135 -12.24 -26.70 3.83
CA GLN A 135 -11.26 -27.24 2.87
C GLN A 135 -10.33 -28.18 3.62
N GLN A 136 -10.40 -29.47 3.24
CA GLN A 136 -9.48 -30.50 3.69
C GLN A 136 -8.15 -30.33 2.95
N MET A 137 -7.21 -29.61 3.56
CA MET A 137 -5.78 -29.77 3.27
C MET A 137 -4.99 -29.69 4.58
N VAL A 138 -4.32 -30.78 4.92
CA VAL A 138 -3.33 -30.87 5.99
C VAL A 138 -1.97 -31.11 5.35
N MET A 139 -0.96 -30.32 5.71
CA MET A 139 0.45 -30.66 5.43
C MET A 139 1.04 -31.44 6.62
N PRO A 140 1.70 -32.59 6.39
CA PRO A 140 2.41 -33.29 7.45
C PRO A 140 3.69 -32.54 7.84
N GLY A 141 3.89 -32.31 9.15
CA GLY A 141 5.26 -32.22 9.70
C GLY A 141 5.72 -30.97 10.44
N HIS A 142 4.88 -30.00 10.85
CA HIS A 142 5.35 -28.90 11.72
C HIS A 142 4.36 -28.54 12.85
N ARG A 143 4.90 -28.36 14.07
CA ARG A 143 4.18 -27.89 15.27
C ARG A 143 4.47 -26.40 15.49
N GLU A 144 3.47 -25.54 15.31
CA GLU A 144 3.48 -24.18 15.86
C GLU A 144 2.93 -24.18 17.28
N SER A 145 3.80 -24.43 18.25
CA SER A 145 3.49 -24.10 19.64
C SER A 145 4.80 -23.95 20.41
N ASN A 146 5.32 -22.72 20.55
CA ASN A 146 6.22 -22.39 21.68
C ASN A 146 6.58 -20.91 21.88
N LEU A 147 6.09 -19.94 21.10
CA LEU A 147 6.48 -18.54 21.35
C LEU A 147 5.67 -17.85 22.48
N GLN A 148 4.39 -18.22 22.65
CA GLN A 148 3.51 -17.58 23.65
C GLN A 148 3.72 -18.08 25.09
N LYS A 149 4.35 -19.26 25.24
CA LYS A 149 4.59 -19.91 26.55
C LYS A 149 5.87 -19.42 27.22
N GLU A 150 6.88 -19.00 26.45
CA GLU A 150 8.10 -18.40 26.98
C GLU A 150 7.89 -16.91 27.35
N LEU A 151 7.13 -16.15 26.57
CA LEU A 151 6.89 -14.72 26.88
C LEU A 151 6.05 -14.50 28.15
N ASN A 152 5.02 -15.33 28.40
CA ASN A 152 4.18 -15.24 29.61
C ASN A 152 4.89 -15.69 30.91
N ARG A 153 6.11 -16.23 30.82
CA ARG A 153 6.88 -16.69 31.97
C ARG A 153 7.79 -15.61 32.57
N HIS A 154 8.08 -14.54 31.83
CA HIS A 154 9.04 -13.51 32.26
C HIS A 154 8.36 -12.17 32.63
N ILE A 155 7.18 -11.90 32.08
CA ILE A 155 6.43 -10.66 32.33
C ILE A 155 5.95 -10.52 33.80
N PRO A 156 5.42 -11.57 34.47
CA PRO A 156 5.01 -11.45 35.88
C PRO A 156 6.21 -11.24 36.81
N THR A 157 7.34 -11.88 36.50
CA THR A 157 8.57 -11.83 37.28
C THR A 157 9.23 -10.45 37.18
N ALA A 158 9.27 -9.86 35.98
CA ALA A 158 9.77 -8.49 35.79
C ALA A 158 8.88 -7.45 36.50
N ALA A 159 7.55 -7.61 36.46
CA ALA A 159 6.62 -6.74 37.16
C ALA A 159 6.76 -6.83 38.69
N ALA A 160 6.96 -8.04 39.24
CA ALA A 160 7.18 -8.26 40.66
C ALA A 160 8.52 -7.65 41.15
N PHE A 161 9.59 -7.78 40.36
CA PHE A 161 10.88 -7.15 40.68
C PHE A 161 10.80 -5.61 40.65
N GLY A 162 10.08 -5.03 39.69
CA GLY A 162 9.85 -3.58 39.62
C GLY A 162 9.08 -3.04 40.83
N GLY A 163 8.02 -3.73 41.25
CA GLY A 163 7.26 -3.36 42.46
C GLY A 163 8.08 -3.48 43.75
N MET A 164 8.92 -4.51 43.85
CA MET A 164 9.79 -4.75 45.01
C MET A 164 10.88 -3.68 45.16
N TYR A 165 11.48 -3.24 44.05
CA TYR A 165 12.52 -2.20 44.06
C TYR A 165 11.96 -0.83 44.48
N ILE A 166 10.76 -0.48 43.97
CA ILE A 166 10.07 0.76 44.36
C ILE A 166 9.69 0.72 45.85
N GLY A 167 9.19 -0.42 46.33
CA GLY A 167 8.91 -0.63 47.76
C GLY A 167 10.17 -0.46 48.64
N ALA A 168 11.29 -1.06 48.25
CA ALA A 168 12.55 -0.99 49.00
C ALA A 168 13.15 0.44 49.03
N LEU A 169 13.08 1.17 47.92
CA LEU A 169 13.50 2.58 47.84
C LEU A 169 12.70 3.47 48.80
N THR A 170 11.40 3.20 48.94
CA THR A 170 10.52 3.97 49.81
C THR A 170 10.86 3.75 51.29
N VAL A 171 11.13 2.50 51.68
CA VAL A 171 11.49 2.12 53.06
C VAL A 171 12.89 2.62 53.45
N LEU A 172 13.86 2.54 52.54
CA LEU A 172 15.22 3.05 52.78
C LEU A 172 15.25 4.58 52.92
N ALA A 173 14.44 5.29 52.13
CA ALA A 173 14.30 6.74 52.23
C ALA A 173 13.75 7.18 53.60
N ASP A 174 12.80 6.42 54.17
CA ASP A 174 12.26 6.65 55.52
C ASP A 174 13.29 6.35 56.62
N PHE A 175 14.13 5.31 56.45
CA PHE A 175 15.18 4.94 57.41
C PHE A 175 16.37 5.93 57.43
N MET A 176 16.70 6.54 56.29
CA MET A 176 17.84 7.46 56.16
C MET A 176 17.52 8.90 56.62
N GLY A 177 16.31 9.16 57.11
CA GLY A 177 15.93 10.47 57.65
C GLY A 177 15.98 11.59 56.60
N ALA A 178 15.73 11.27 55.34
CA ALA A 178 15.62 12.26 54.29
C ALA A 178 14.48 13.25 54.62
N ILE A 179 14.67 14.53 54.26
CA ILE A 179 13.79 15.64 54.63
C ILE A 179 12.39 15.42 54.01
N GLY A 180 11.50 14.77 54.76
CA GLY A 180 10.14 14.41 54.35
C GLY A 180 10.00 12.91 54.06
N SER A 181 8.91 12.31 54.57
CA SER A 181 8.58 10.88 54.39
C SER A 181 8.67 10.44 52.92
N GLY A 182 9.05 9.18 52.65
CA GLY A 182 9.27 8.62 51.31
C GLY A 182 8.11 8.83 50.33
N THR A 183 6.88 8.92 50.83
CA THR A 183 5.67 9.28 50.07
C THR A 183 5.73 10.70 49.48
N GLY A 184 6.36 11.65 50.17
CA GLY A 184 6.52 13.04 49.75
C GLY A 184 7.55 13.22 48.63
N ILE A 185 8.61 12.42 48.62
CA ILE A 185 9.61 12.40 47.55
C ILE A 185 9.01 11.77 46.29
N LEU A 186 8.26 10.68 46.41
CA LEU A 186 7.52 10.07 45.30
C LEU A 186 6.49 11.03 44.70
N LEU A 187 5.75 11.76 45.54
CA LEU A 187 4.84 12.82 45.08
C LEU A 187 5.60 13.96 44.38
N ALA A 188 6.73 14.43 44.91
CA ALA A 188 7.52 15.49 44.29
C ALA A 188 8.09 15.08 42.92
N VAL A 189 8.62 13.86 42.79
CA VAL A 189 9.14 13.33 41.52
C VAL A 189 8.00 13.14 40.51
N THR A 190 6.84 12.65 40.95
CA THR A 190 5.65 12.50 40.10
C THR A 190 5.09 13.85 39.63
N ILE A 191 5.11 14.86 40.51
CA ILE A 191 4.70 16.24 40.19
C ILE A 191 5.65 16.89 39.19
N ILE A 192 6.97 16.69 39.34
CA ILE A 192 8.00 17.19 38.41
C ILE A 192 7.86 16.52 37.04
N TYR A 193 7.64 15.19 37.01
CA TYR A 193 7.44 14.44 35.77
C TYR A 193 6.14 14.82 35.06
N GLN A 194 5.05 15.02 35.80
CA GLN A 194 3.80 15.57 35.26
C GLN A 194 3.99 16.99 34.70
N TYR A 195 4.79 17.84 35.36
CA TYR A 195 5.10 19.18 34.86
C TYR A 195 5.89 19.14 33.55
N PHE A 196 6.84 18.21 33.42
CA PHE A 196 7.63 17.98 32.21
C PHE A 196 6.74 17.49 31.05
N GLU A 197 5.87 16.50 31.29
CA GLU A 197 4.90 16.01 30.28
C GLU A 197 3.89 17.09 29.86
N THR A 198 3.49 17.95 30.79
CA THR A 198 2.58 19.08 30.53
C THR A 198 3.27 20.22 29.76
N PHE A 199 4.60 20.34 29.87
CA PHE A 199 5.40 21.35 29.16
C PHE A 199 5.62 20.97 27.68
N GLU A 200 5.75 19.68 27.38
CA GLU A 200 5.91 19.19 26.00
C GLU A 200 4.61 19.24 25.16
N LYS A 201 3.43 19.15 25.79
CA LYS A 201 2.17 18.92 25.05
C LYS A 201 1.35 20.15 24.64
N GLU A 202 1.49 21.35 25.23
CA GLU A 202 0.42 22.36 25.05
C GLU A 202 0.87 23.82 24.90
N ARG A 203 0.99 24.28 23.65
CA ARG A 203 1.10 25.70 23.27
C ARG A 203 -0.25 26.19 22.72
N LYS A 204 -1.04 26.92 23.53
CA LYS A 204 -1.84 28.13 23.14
C LYS A 204 -3.08 28.48 23.99
N LEU A 205 -3.54 27.70 24.98
CA LEU A 205 -4.82 27.99 25.66
C LEU A 205 -4.74 28.27 27.18
N LYS A 206 -3.83 29.15 27.62
CA LYS A 206 -3.69 29.53 29.05
C LYS A 206 -3.58 31.04 29.30
N PHE A 207 -4.49 31.85 28.77
CA PHE A 207 -4.47 33.29 29.08
C PHE A 207 -5.11 33.62 30.45
N CYS A 208 -6.27 33.04 30.77
CA CYS A 208 -7.00 33.37 32.01
C CYS A 208 -6.42 32.73 33.29
N PHE A 209 -5.97 31.47 33.21
CA PHE A 209 -5.40 30.76 34.37
C PHE A 209 -4.06 31.39 34.82
N ASN A 210 -3.20 31.73 33.86
CA ASN A 210 -1.94 32.39 34.16
C ASN A 210 -2.15 33.78 34.76
N PHE A 211 -3.20 34.50 34.35
CA PHE A 211 -3.51 35.82 34.92
C PHE A 211 -3.84 35.77 36.42
N PHE A 212 -4.69 34.84 36.85
CA PHE A 212 -5.01 34.67 38.27
C PHE A 212 -3.81 34.16 39.08
N GLN A 213 -3.01 33.26 38.52
CA GLN A 213 -1.83 32.73 39.21
C GLN A 213 -0.72 33.79 39.34
N ILE A 214 -0.50 34.60 38.30
CA ILE A 214 0.42 35.73 38.31
C ILE A 214 -0.07 36.80 39.29
N GLY A 215 -1.37 37.14 39.27
CA GLY A 215 -1.97 38.08 40.22
C GLY A 215 -1.89 37.61 41.67
N SER A 216 -2.13 36.31 41.93
CA SER A 216 -1.99 35.71 43.26
C SER A 216 -0.54 35.73 43.74
N ASN A 217 0.41 35.35 42.89
CA ASN A 217 1.83 35.35 43.24
C ASN A 217 2.38 36.77 43.44
N TYR A 218 1.94 37.74 42.63
CA TYR A 218 2.29 39.15 42.76
C TYR A 218 1.74 39.74 44.07
N TRP A 219 0.47 39.46 44.40
CA TRP A 219 -0.14 39.88 45.65
C TRP A 219 0.57 39.29 46.87
N MET A 220 0.88 37.99 46.84
CA MET A 220 1.61 37.31 47.92
C MET A 220 3.04 37.87 48.10
N ALA A 221 3.75 38.16 47.01
CA ALA A 221 5.06 38.79 47.06
C ALA A 221 5.02 40.21 47.64
N SER A 222 3.97 40.99 47.33
CA SER A 222 3.79 42.35 47.86
C SER A 222 3.29 42.38 49.31
N ALA A 223 2.63 41.32 49.79
CA ALA A 223 2.01 41.25 51.12
C ALA A 223 2.91 40.60 52.18
N THR A 224 4.04 40.00 51.80
CA THR A 224 4.96 39.30 52.71
C THR A 224 6.15 40.21 53.07
N PRO A 225 6.53 40.37 54.35
CA PRO A 225 7.65 41.23 54.74
C PRO A 225 8.99 40.64 54.26
N ILE A 226 9.90 41.55 53.87
CA ILE A 226 11.17 41.21 53.19
C ILE A 226 12.27 40.80 54.20
N SER A 227 12.14 41.14 55.48
CA SER A 227 13.03 40.71 56.57
C SER A 227 12.28 40.59 57.91
N LYS A 228 12.90 39.93 58.90
CA LYS A 228 12.29 39.68 60.23
C LYS A 228 12.05 40.94 61.07
N ASP A 229 12.62 42.07 60.67
CA ASP A 229 12.67 43.32 61.46
C ASP A 229 11.68 44.38 60.94
N VAL A 230 10.84 44.06 59.94
CA VAL A 230 9.85 44.96 59.36
C VAL A 230 8.44 44.42 59.62
N ASP A 231 7.57 45.25 60.21
CA ASP A 231 6.18 44.88 60.47
C ASP A 231 5.45 44.54 59.15
N PRO A 232 4.73 43.41 59.09
CA PRO A 232 4.07 42.98 57.87
C PRO A 232 2.99 43.99 57.45
N PRO A 233 2.90 44.34 56.14
CA PRO A 233 1.94 45.32 55.65
C PRO A 233 0.48 44.85 55.76
N VAL A 234 0.25 43.56 55.96
CA VAL A 234 -1.09 42.96 56.11
C VAL A 234 -1.07 41.90 57.20
N GLY A 235 -2.13 41.83 58.00
CA GLY A 235 -2.27 40.82 59.04
C GLY A 235 -2.24 39.40 58.47
N ARG A 236 -1.57 38.48 59.19
CA ARG A 236 -1.39 37.07 58.77
C ARG A 236 -2.72 36.36 58.47
N SER A 237 -3.79 36.72 59.17
CA SER A 237 -5.15 36.21 58.94
C SER A 237 -5.72 36.65 57.59
N THR A 238 -5.59 37.94 57.24
CA THR A 238 -6.05 38.50 55.97
C THR A 238 -5.33 37.90 54.77
N LEU A 239 -4.02 37.69 54.89
CA LEU A 239 -3.20 37.07 53.83
C LEU A 239 -3.64 35.62 53.57
N LEU A 240 -3.93 34.87 54.63
CA LEU A 240 -4.38 33.48 54.52
C LEU A 240 -5.78 33.37 53.92
N ILE A 241 -6.70 34.29 54.27
CA ILE A 241 -8.06 34.33 53.70
C ILE A 241 -8.03 34.64 52.20
N VAL A 242 -7.23 35.63 51.76
CA VAL A 242 -7.13 36.00 50.34
C VAL A 242 -6.47 34.87 49.53
N TYR A 243 -5.43 34.25 50.06
CA TYR A 243 -4.76 33.11 49.42
C TYR A 243 -5.72 31.91 49.24
N VAL A 244 -6.45 31.54 50.29
CA VAL A 244 -7.43 30.44 50.22
C VAL A 244 -8.57 30.78 49.25
N GLY A 245 -9.06 32.01 49.24
CA GLY A 245 -10.09 32.45 48.29
C GLY A 245 -9.63 32.37 46.83
N LEU A 246 -8.41 32.82 46.53
CA LEU A 246 -7.82 32.74 45.19
C LEU A 246 -7.54 31.29 44.77
N ALA A 247 -7.09 30.44 45.70
CA ALA A 247 -6.84 29.01 45.43
C ALA A 247 -8.14 28.22 45.16
N ILE A 248 -9.23 28.54 45.87
CA ILE A 248 -10.55 27.94 45.61
C ILE A 248 -11.06 28.39 44.24
N GLY A 249 -10.96 29.69 43.93
CA GLY A 249 -11.38 30.23 42.63
C GLY A 249 -10.59 29.64 41.45
N SER A 250 -9.28 29.49 41.60
CA SER A 250 -8.45 28.87 40.55
C SER A 250 -8.78 27.38 40.35
N SER A 251 -9.07 26.65 41.45
CA SER A 251 -9.47 25.24 41.40
C SER A 251 -10.78 25.03 40.63
N PHE A 252 -11.79 25.88 40.85
CA PHE A 252 -13.04 25.83 40.08
C PHE A 252 -12.84 26.11 38.59
N CYS A 253 -12.00 27.09 38.24
CA CYS A 253 -11.65 27.38 36.85
C CYS A 253 -10.93 26.21 36.16
N VAL A 254 -10.04 25.51 36.87
CA VAL A 254 -9.36 24.31 36.37
C VAL A 254 -10.35 23.18 36.14
N LEU A 255 -11.26 22.94 37.09
CA LEU A 255 -12.29 21.91 36.97
C LEU A 255 -13.23 22.17 35.78
N ALA A 256 -13.69 23.42 35.62
CA ALA A 256 -14.55 23.81 34.50
C ALA A 256 -13.85 23.62 33.15
N ARG A 257 -12.57 24.03 33.04
CA ARG A 257 -11.78 23.82 31.82
C ARG A 257 -11.60 22.34 31.51
N ALA A 258 -11.20 21.54 32.51
CA ALA A 258 -10.97 20.11 32.33
C ALA A 258 -12.23 19.41 31.83
N THR A 259 -13.38 19.72 32.43
CA THR A 259 -14.68 19.15 32.06
C THR A 259 -15.07 19.53 30.63
N LEU A 260 -14.87 20.79 30.23
CA LEU A 260 -15.17 21.24 28.86
C LEU A 260 -14.26 20.57 27.83
N VAL A 261 -12.96 20.46 28.10
CA VAL A 261 -12.01 19.82 27.17
C VAL A 261 -12.30 18.34 27.02
N VAL A 262 -12.56 17.63 28.12
CA VAL A 262 -12.93 16.20 28.09
C VAL A 262 -14.24 16.00 27.32
N THR A 263 -15.25 16.84 27.56
CA THR A 263 -16.55 16.73 26.87
C THR A 263 -16.41 17.01 25.38
N ALA A 264 -15.68 18.05 24.99
CA ALA A 264 -15.45 18.40 23.60
C ALA A 264 -14.59 17.34 22.88
N GLY A 265 -13.54 16.85 23.54
CA GLY A 265 -12.67 15.78 23.03
C GLY A 265 -13.43 14.48 22.82
N TYR A 266 -14.21 14.05 23.81
CA TYR A 266 -15.03 12.85 23.72
C TYR A 266 -16.06 12.95 22.59
N LYS A 267 -16.78 14.07 22.50
CA LYS A 267 -17.79 14.28 21.44
C LYS A 267 -17.17 14.33 20.05
N THR A 268 -16.03 15.00 19.89
CA THR A 268 -15.31 15.10 18.61
C THR A 268 -14.75 13.75 18.19
N ALA A 269 -14.13 13.01 19.11
CA ALA A 269 -13.60 11.67 18.85
C ALA A 269 -14.71 10.70 18.44
N THR A 270 -15.84 10.71 19.15
CA THR A 270 -16.99 9.86 18.84
C THR A 270 -17.58 10.18 17.47
N LEU A 271 -17.74 11.47 17.15
CA LEU A 271 -18.26 11.90 15.83
C LEU A 271 -17.31 11.52 14.69
N LEU A 272 -16.00 11.73 14.88
CA LEU A 272 -14.98 11.36 13.90
C LEU A 272 -14.94 9.85 13.68
N PHE A 273 -14.94 9.08 14.76
CA PHE A 273 -14.95 7.61 14.71
C PHE A 273 -16.18 7.09 13.99
N ASN A 274 -17.39 7.57 14.36
CA ASN A 274 -18.63 7.11 13.73
C ASN A 274 -18.71 7.47 12.24
N LYS A 275 -18.28 8.69 11.87
CA LYS A 275 -18.24 9.08 10.44
C LYS A 275 -17.23 8.25 9.65
N MET A 276 -16.03 8.05 10.19
CA MET A 276 -15.00 7.23 9.55
C MET A 276 -15.48 5.79 9.38
N HIS A 277 -16.08 5.21 10.41
CA HIS A 277 -16.67 3.88 10.39
C HIS A 277 -17.73 3.78 9.30
N LEU A 278 -18.74 4.65 9.30
CA LEU A 278 -19.79 4.65 8.27
C LEU A 278 -19.24 4.80 6.85
N CYS A 279 -18.27 5.70 6.62
CA CYS A 279 -17.65 5.87 5.31
C CYS A 279 -16.89 4.62 4.83
N ILE A 280 -16.22 3.90 5.75
CA ILE A 280 -15.49 2.66 5.41
C ILE A 280 -16.47 1.55 5.05
N PHE A 281 -17.53 1.36 5.83
CA PHE A 281 -18.52 0.29 5.57
C PHE A 281 -19.34 0.53 4.31
N HIS A 282 -19.59 1.79 3.92
CA HIS A 282 -20.25 2.14 2.67
C HIS A 282 -19.28 2.36 1.50
N ALA A 283 -17.98 2.12 1.69
CA ALA A 283 -17.02 2.24 0.59
C ALA A 283 -17.28 1.13 -0.45
N PRO A 284 -17.21 1.44 -1.75
CA PRO A 284 -17.42 0.44 -2.80
C PRO A 284 -16.38 -0.68 -2.70
N MET A 285 -16.74 -1.92 -3.04
CA MET A 285 -15.81 -3.06 -3.01
C MET A 285 -14.53 -2.82 -3.81
N SER A 286 -14.56 -1.97 -4.85
CA SER A 286 -13.36 -1.53 -5.58
C SER A 286 -12.30 -0.85 -4.69
N PHE A 287 -12.70 -0.17 -3.62
CA PHE A 287 -11.77 0.39 -2.62
C PHE A 287 -10.97 -0.71 -1.91
N PHE A 288 -11.60 -1.86 -1.63
CA PHE A 288 -11.00 -3.00 -0.94
C PHE A 288 -10.32 -4.00 -1.90
N ASP A 289 -10.82 -4.11 -3.14
CA ASP A 289 -10.31 -5.03 -4.16
C ASP A 289 -9.16 -4.44 -5.00
N ALA A 290 -9.04 -3.11 -5.14
CA ALA A 290 -8.13 -2.51 -6.12
C ALA A 290 -6.70 -2.21 -5.64
N THR A 291 -6.25 -2.63 -4.45
CA THR A 291 -4.94 -2.15 -3.95
C THR A 291 -3.96 -3.25 -3.51
N PRO A 292 -3.19 -3.83 -4.45
CA PRO A 292 -1.87 -4.38 -4.15
C PRO A 292 -1.01 -3.36 -3.39
N SER A 293 -1.11 -2.08 -3.75
CA SER A 293 -0.41 -0.97 -3.11
C SER A 293 -0.78 -0.76 -1.65
N GLY A 294 -2.05 -0.88 -1.28
CA GLY A 294 -2.54 -0.75 0.10
C GLY A 294 -2.08 -1.91 0.98
N ARG A 295 -2.04 -3.14 0.43
CA ARG A 295 -1.47 -4.30 1.13
C ARG A 295 0.06 -4.24 1.22
N ILE A 296 0.75 -3.79 0.17
CA ILE A 296 2.20 -3.57 0.16
C ILE A 296 2.57 -2.47 1.15
N LEU A 297 1.82 -1.38 1.16
CA LEU A 297 2.00 -0.28 2.11
C LEU A 297 1.67 -0.72 3.52
N ASN A 298 0.62 -1.49 3.78
CA ASN A 298 0.39 -2.01 5.14
C ASN A 298 1.53 -2.94 5.61
N ARG A 299 2.19 -3.64 4.67
CA ARG A 299 3.39 -4.44 4.98
C ARG A 299 4.65 -3.58 5.17
N ALA A 300 4.75 -2.45 4.47
CA ALA A 300 5.91 -1.56 4.47
C ALA A 300 5.67 -0.26 5.27
N SER A 301 4.52 -0.09 5.94
CA SER A 301 4.07 1.20 6.48
C SER A 301 4.88 1.66 7.67
N THR A 302 5.62 0.74 8.29
CA THR A 302 6.63 1.05 9.29
C THR A 302 7.77 1.89 8.73
N ASP A 303 8.13 1.70 7.45
CA ASP A 303 9.34 2.29 6.85
C ASP A 303 9.04 3.23 5.67
N GLN A 304 7.91 3.04 4.97
CA GLN A 304 7.55 3.77 3.75
C GLN A 304 6.15 4.38 3.88
N SER A 305 6.07 5.70 3.72
CA SER A 305 4.81 6.44 3.83
C SER A 305 4.29 6.94 2.48
N ALA A 306 5.10 6.96 1.43
CA ALA A 306 4.74 7.41 0.09
C ALA A 306 5.30 6.46 -0.98
N VAL A 307 4.63 6.36 -2.13
CA VAL A 307 5.04 5.48 -3.25
C VAL A 307 4.84 6.20 -4.57
N ALA A 308 5.84 6.11 -5.46
CA ALA A 308 5.70 6.47 -6.87
C ALA A 308 5.50 5.20 -7.70
N TYR A 309 4.54 5.21 -8.62
CA TYR A 309 4.29 4.07 -9.51
C TYR A 309 3.69 4.53 -10.84
N THR A 310 3.71 3.62 -11.81
CA THR A 310 3.13 3.85 -13.14
C THR A 310 2.11 2.78 -13.48
N ALA A 311 1.13 3.14 -14.33
CA ALA A 311 0.17 2.18 -14.86
C ALA A 311 -0.18 2.53 -16.31
N GLY A 312 -0.45 1.49 -17.13
CA GLY A 312 -0.99 1.65 -18.47
C GLY A 312 -2.52 1.88 -18.51
N VAL A 313 -3.17 1.78 -17.34
CA VAL A 313 -4.60 2.07 -17.16
C VAL A 313 -4.77 3.35 -16.35
N ILE A 314 -5.88 4.06 -16.56
CA ILE A 314 -6.17 5.30 -15.85
C ILE A 314 -6.76 4.98 -14.47
N LEU A 315 -6.02 5.32 -13.43
CA LEU A 315 -6.47 5.38 -12.04
C LEU A 315 -6.72 6.84 -11.60
N PRO A 316 -7.66 7.12 -10.68
CA PRO A 316 -7.82 8.46 -10.10
C PRO A 316 -6.73 8.75 -9.05
N THR A 317 -5.89 9.78 -9.14
CA THR A 317 -5.71 10.78 -10.22
C THR A 317 -4.22 10.83 -10.59
N PRO A 318 -3.86 10.74 -11.89
CA PRO A 318 -2.45 10.73 -12.30
C PRO A 318 -1.80 12.10 -12.08
N VAL A 319 -0.52 12.10 -11.69
CA VAL A 319 0.29 13.32 -11.58
C VAL A 319 0.81 13.78 -12.93
N ALA A 320 1.07 12.84 -13.84
CA ALA A 320 1.51 13.10 -15.21
C ALA A 320 1.05 11.95 -16.13
N THR A 321 0.96 12.21 -17.42
CA THR A 321 0.70 11.19 -18.45
C THR A 321 1.67 11.37 -19.59
N CYS A 322 2.31 10.28 -20.01
CA CYS A 322 3.27 10.23 -21.09
C CYS A 322 2.78 9.29 -22.21
N GLN A 323 3.11 9.61 -23.45
CA GLN A 323 2.82 8.79 -24.62
C GLN A 323 4.02 7.91 -24.95
N TYR A 324 3.79 6.63 -25.28
CA TYR A 324 4.83 5.80 -25.87
C TYR A 324 5.05 6.15 -27.34
N TRP A 325 6.32 6.11 -27.76
CA TRP A 325 6.77 6.33 -29.12
C TRP A 325 7.68 5.20 -29.56
N HIS A 326 7.59 4.82 -30.82
CA HIS A 326 8.28 3.66 -31.37
C HIS A 326 9.11 4.04 -32.59
N ARG A 327 10.38 3.65 -32.59
CA ARG A 327 11.28 3.74 -33.74
C ARG A 327 11.62 2.34 -34.24
N SER A 328 11.14 2.03 -35.43
CA SER A 328 11.38 0.73 -36.07
C SER A 328 12.87 0.55 -36.43
N LEU A 329 13.54 -0.46 -35.87
CA LEU A 329 14.91 -0.84 -36.23
C LEU A 329 14.92 -2.02 -37.22
N ASN A 330 13.88 -2.86 -37.19
CA ASN A 330 13.68 -3.99 -38.09
C ASN A 330 12.27 -3.95 -38.71
N PRO A 331 12.00 -3.04 -39.68
CA PRO A 331 10.65 -2.84 -40.21
C PRO A 331 10.03 -4.12 -40.78
N LYS A 332 10.85 -4.98 -41.39
CA LYS A 332 10.38 -6.25 -41.97
C LYS A 332 9.72 -7.12 -40.90
N LYS A 333 10.46 -7.41 -39.82
CA LYS A 333 9.95 -8.23 -38.73
C LYS A 333 8.74 -7.58 -38.05
N LEU A 334 8.78 -6.27 -37.78
CA LEU A 334 7.68 -5.57 -37.11
C LEU A 334 6.37 -5.61 -37.91
N ILE A 335 6.45 -5.54 -39.24
CA ILE A 335 5.28 -5.67 -40.11
C ILE A 335 4.81 -7.13 -40.18
N ASP A 336 5.73 -8.08 -40.33
CA ASP A 336 5.40 -9.52 -40.43
C ASP A 336 4.71 -10.05 -39.16
N VAL A 337 5.02 -9.48 -37.99
CA VAL A 337 4.41 -9.87 -36.69
C VAL A 337 3.21 -9.01 -36.29
N GLY A 338 2.82 -8.03 -37.13
CA GLY A 338 1.68 -7.16 -36.87
C GLY A 338 1.90 -6.06 -35.82
N PHE A 339 3.13 -5.86 -35.34
CA PHE A 339 3.47 -4.76 -34.42
C PHE A 339 3.37 -3.39 -35.09
N SER A 340 3.67 -3.32 -36.40
CA SER A 340 3.53 -2.11 -37.21
C SER A 340 2.83 -2.42 -38.52
N GLN A 341 2.22 -1.42 -39.13
CA GLN A 341 1.54 -1.56 -40.42
C GLN A 341 2.25 -0.78 -41.52
N LEU A 342 2.14 -1.27 -42.76
CA LEU A 342 2.57 -0.52 -43.93
C LEU A 342 1.62 0.66 -44.16
N GLY A 343 2.16 1.87 -44.15
CA GLY A 343 1.39 3.07 -44.47
C GLY A 343 0.81 3.02 -45.89
N ALA A 344 -0.30 3.74 -46.10
CA ALA A 344 -0.90 3.85 -47.43
C ALA A 344 0.14 4.35 -48.45
N ARG A 345 0.33 3.60 -49.55
CA ARG A 345 1.31 3.87 -50.63
C ARG A 345 2.79 3.61 -50.28
N MET A 346 3.08 2.99 -49.14
CA MET A 346 4.44 2.52 -48.80
C MET A 346 4.65 1.08 -49.26
N THR A 347 5.84 0.79 -49.78
CA THR A 347 6.30 -0.58 -50.03
C THR A 347 7.29 -0.98 -48.95
N MET A 348 7.46 -2.29 -48.71
CA MET A 348 8.44 -2.79 -47.73
C MET A 348 9.84 -2.20 -47.97
N SER A 349 10.32 -2.17 -49.22
CA SER A 349 11.63 -1.60 -49.56
C SER A 349 11.73 -0.10 -49.27
N ARG A 350 10.66 0.68 -49.51
CA ARG A 350 10.62 2.10 -49.16
C ARG A 350 10.65 2.30 -47.65
N THR A 351 9.93 1.48 -46.90
CA THR A 351 9.93 1.52 -45.42
C THR A 351 11.29 1.17 -44.85
N ILE A 352 11.95 0.13 -45.37
CA ILE A 352 13.32 -0.23 -44.97
C ILE A 352 14.29 0.93 -45.27
N LYS A 353 14.19 1.54 -46.46
CA LYS A 353 15.02 2.68 -46.83
C LYS A 353 14.76 3.91 -45.94
N LEU A 354 13.50 4.17 -45.59
CA LEU A 354 13.11 5.28 -44.71
C LEU A 354 13.74 5.15 -43.32
N TYR A 355 13.74 3.93 -42.76
CA TYR A 355 14.22 3.67 -41.40
C TYR A 355 15.69 3.26 -41.30
N LYS A 356 16.40 3.16 -42.43
CA LYS A 356 17.83 2.82 -42.50
C LYS A 356 18.64 3.77 -41.61
N LEU A 357 19.57 3.18 -40.86
CA LEU A 357 20.55 3.86 -40.02
C LEU A 357 21.96 3.67 -40.61
N PRO A 358 22.93 4.54 -40.26
CA PRO A 358 24.35 4.34 -40.54
C PRO A 358 24.90 3.05 -39.92
N GLU A 359 26.05 2.57 -40.41
CA GLU A 359 26.70 1.35 -39.93
C GLU A 359 27.55 1.58 -38.67
N SER A 360 28.04 2.81 -38.45
CA SER A 360 28.86 3.20 -37.31
C SER A 360 28.37 4.50 -36.70
N THR A 361 28.65 4.70 -35.41
CA THR A 361 28.37 5.93 -34.68
C THR A 361 29.20 7.09 -35.24
N VAL A 362 28.68 8.31 -35.13
CA VAL A 362 29.30 9.52 -35.70
C VAL A 362 30.03 10.33 -34.62
N THR A 363 29.53 10.33 -33.38
CA THR A 363 30.12 11.12 -32.29
C THR A 363 31.50 10.59 -31.88
N PRO A 364 32.56 11.42 -31.94
CA PRO A 364 33.89 11.04 -31.46
C PRO A 364 33.88 10.74 -29.97
N GLY A 365 34.60 9.72 -29.53
CA GLY A 365 34.67 9.34 -28.11
C GLY A 365 33.41 8.63 -27.59
N PHE A 366 32.45 8.30 -28.45
CA PHE A 366 31.30 7.47 -28.08
C PHE A 366 31.75 6.05 -27.76
N ARG A 367 31.71 5.68 -26.49
CA ARG A 367 32.12 4.34 -26.01
C ARG A 367 31.16 3.80 -24.95
N LYS A 368 31.30 2.50 -24.67
CA LYS A 368 30.53 1.84 -23.61
C LYS A 368 31.01 2.33 -22.24
N MET A 369 30.07 2.49 -21.30
CA MET A 369 30.37 2.86 -19.91
C MET A 369 31.11 1.72 -19.19
N GLU A 370 32.11 2.08 -18.40
CA GLU A 370 32.86 1.18 -17.53
C GLU A 370 32.71 1.57 -16.04
N ILE A 371 33.19 0.70 -15.14
CA ILE A 371 33.02 0.90 -13.69
C ILE A 371 33.71 2.18 -13.17
N HIS A 372 34.85 2.56 -13.76
CA HIS A 372 35.59 3.75 -13.36
C HIS A 372 34.85 5.05 -13.74
N ASP A 373 33.88 4.99 -14.64
CA ASP A 373 33.09 6.14 -15.09
C ASP A 373 31.93 6.48 -14.13
N VAL A 374 31.60 5.59 -13.17
CA VAL A 374 30.44 5.73 -12.26
C VAL A 374 30.40 7.09 -11.56
N PRO A 375 31.49 7.62 -10.96
CA PRO A 375 31.45 8.93 -10.31
C PRO A 375 31.14 10.08 -11.29
N ALA A 376 31.69 10.02 -12.51
CA ALA A 376 31.48 11.04 -13.53
C ALA A 376 30.02 11.04 -14.03
N VAL A 377 29.48 9.86 -14.30
CA VAL A 377 28.08 9.67 -14.70
C VAL A 377 27.12 10.09 -13.58
N THR A 378 27.44 9.78 -12.33
CA THR A 378 26.65 10.20 -11.15
C THR A 378 26.54 11.70 -11.07
N ARG A 379 27.65 12.43 -11.25
CA ARG A 379 27.63 13.89 -11.29
C ARG A 379 26.77 14.43 -12.43
N LEU A 380 26.89 13.86 -13.63
CA LEU A 380 26.11 14.28 -14.80
C LEU A 380 24.61 14.05 -14.60
N ILE A 381 24.21 12.85 -14.17
CA ILE A 381 22.80 12.49 -14.05
C ILE A 381 22.12 13.25 -12.91
N ARG A 382 22.78 13.45 -11.76
CA ARG A 382 22.22 14.23 -10.66
C ARG A 382 22.02 15.69 -11.06
N ASN A 383 23.01 16.30 -11.71
CA ASN A 383 22.90 17.67 -12.21
C ASN A 383 21.73 17.78 -13.21
N TYR A 384 21.63 16.87 -14.16
CA TYR A 384 20.54 16.84 -15.12
C TYR A 384 19.18 16.67 -14.45
N LEU A 385 19.04 15.69 -13.54
CA LEU A 385 17.78 15.36 -12.89
C LEU A 385 17.29 16.45 -11.93
N SER A 386 18.19 17.28 -11.39
CA SER A 386 17.83 18.42 -10.54
C SER A 386 16.93 19.47 -11.20
N HIS A 387 16.82 19.47 -12.53
CA HIS A 387 15.97 20.41 -13.28
C HIS A 387 14.49 19.98 -13.33
N PHE A 388 14.15 18.76 -12.91
CA PHE A 388 12.78 18.23 -12.95
C PHE A 388 12.10 18.34 -11.58
N ILE A 389 10.76 18.41 -11.58
CA ILE A 389 9.98 18.57 -10.35
C ILE A 389 9.91 17.26 -9.56
N VAL A 390 9.84 16.12 -10.26
CA VAL A 390 9.83 14.78 -9.67
C VAL A 390 10.87 13.94 -10.38
N ALA A 391 11.92 13.55 -9.69
CA ALA A 391 13.01 12.73 -10.21
C ALA A 391 13.64 11.90 -9.09
N PRO A 392 14.28 10.75 -9.40
CA PRO A 392 15.13 10.05 -8.45
C PRO A 392 16.40 10.87 -8.15
N ASP A 393 16.87 10.81 -6.90
CA ASP A 393 18.21 11.29 -6.53
C ASP A 393 19.13 10.07 -6.45
N PHE A 394 19.95 9.88 -7.48
CA PHE A 394 20.85 8.74 -7.59
C PHE A 394 22.16 8.97 -6.84
N ASP A 395 22.58 8.00 -6.04
CA ASP A 395 23.96 7.92 -5.56
C ASP A 395 24.86 7.07 -6.49
N GLU A 396 26.15 6.93 -6.15
CA GLU A 396 27.08 6.14 -6.95
C GLU A 396 26.71 4.64 -6.98
N ASN A 397 26.15 4.11 -5.89
CA ASN A 397 25.71 2.71 -5.84
C ASN A 397 24.51 2.48 -6.75
N ASP A 398 23.58 3.45 -6.79
CA ASP A 398 22.44 3.40 -7.68
C ASP A 398 22.86 3.47 -9.14
N VAL A 399 23.79 4.37 -9.49
CA VAL A 399 24.32 4.47 -10.85
C VAL A 399 25.05 3.18 -11.25
N GLU A 400 25.88 2.63 -10.37
CA GLU A 400 26.51 1.32 -10.61
C GLU A 400 25.45 0.22 -10.79
N HIS A 401 24.39 0.23 -9.99
CA HIS A 401 23.38 -0.82 -10.05
C HIS A 401 22.50 -0.74 -11.29
N TRP A 402 21.99 0.44 -11.61
CA TRP A 402 20.96 0.65 -12.64
C TRP A 402 21.53 0.98 -14.01
N LEU A 403 22.72 1.60 -14.08
CA LEU A 403 23.27 2.15 -15.32
C LEU A 403 24.54 1.47 -15.78
N LEU A 404 25.28 0.76 -14.93
CA LEU A 404 26.43 0.00 -15.42
C LEU A 404 25.96 -1.10 -16.40
N PRO A 405 26.52 -1.21 -17.62
CA PRO A 405 25.99 -2.11 -18.63
C PRO A 405 25.99 -3.58 -18.21
N ARG A 406 24.84 -4.23 -18.36
CA ARG A 406 24.62 -5.67 -18.10
C ARG A 406 24.00 -6.31 -19.32
N GLU A 407 24.61 -7.39 -19.79
CA GLU A 407 24.20 -8.07 -21.02
C GLU A 407 22.72 -8.46 -20.97
N ASN A 408 21.98 -8.13 -22.02
CA ASN A 408 20.54 -8.40 -22.15
C ASN A 408 19.65 -7.75 -21.07
N VAL A 409 20.17 -6.80 -20.29
CA VAL A 409 19.41 -6.07 -19.26
C VAL A 409 19.46 -4.58 -19.53
N VAL A 410 20.64 -3.96 -19.43
CA VAL A 410 20.82 -2.52 -19.61
C VAL A 410 22.10 -2.23 -20.38
N ASP A 411 22.02 -1.28 -21.29
CA ASP A 411 23.12 -0.83 -22.11
C ASP A 411 23.29 0.67 -21.94
N SER A 412 24.51 1.07 -21.58
CA SER A 412 24.86 2.46 -21.32
C SER A 412 26.16 2.83 -22.01
N TYR A 413 26.15 4.02 -22.59
CA TYR A 413 27.22 4.58 -23.39
C TYR A 413 27.46 6.02 -22.97
N LEU A 414 28.69 6.47 -23.16
CA LEU A 414 29.12 7.82 -22.83
C LEU A 414 29.91 8.41 -23.97
N VAL A 415 30.03 9.73 -23.95
CA VAL A 415 30.93 10.48 -24.83
C VAL A 415 32.07 11.02 -23.98
N GLU A 416 33.28 10.59 -24.30
CA GLU A 416 34.51 11.10 -23.72
C GLU A 416 35.10 12.16 -24.66
N SER A 417 35.35 13.36 -24.14
CA SER A 417 35.99 14.43 -24.89
C SER A 417 37.38 14.00 -25.37
N PRO A 418 37.69 14.04 -26.67
CA PRO A 418 39.01 13.68 -27.19
C PRO A 418 40.15 14.57 -26.68
N GLU A 419 39.82 15.78 -26.19
CA GLU A 419 40.80 16.78 -25.76
C GLU A 419 41.04 16.72 -24.25
N SER A 420 39.97 16.61 -23.45
CA SER A 420 40.06 16.68 -21.99
C SER A 420 39.99 15.31 -21.30
N HIS A 421 39.62 14.25 -22.03
CA HIS A 421 39.31 12.93 -21.48
C HIS A 421 38.18 12.93 -20.42
N GLU A 422 37.42 14.02 -20.34
CA GLU A 422 36.27 14.11 -19.44
C GLU A 422 35.01 13.56 -20.12
N VAL A 423 34.17 12.90 -19.32
CA VAL A 423 32.86 12.44 -19.75
C VAL A 423 31.91 13.64 -19.85
N THR A 424 31.38 13.89 -21.05
CA THR A 424 30.49 15.03 -21.35
C THR A 424 29.03 14.61 -21.43
N ASP A 425 28.76 13.50 -22.10
CA ASP A 425 27.40 13.06 -22.43
C ASP A 425 27.20 11.59 -22.03
N PHE A 426 25.95 11.20 -21.76
CA PHE A 426 25.57 9.87 -21.32
C PHE A 426 24.24 9.46 -21.96
N CYS A 427 24.12 8.20 -22.39
CA CYS A 427 22.84 7.65 -22.85
C CYS A 427 22.69 6.20 -22.44
N SER A 428 21.44 5.78 -22.20
CA SER A 428 21.16 4.41 -21.76
C SER A 428 19.82 3.90 -22.26
N PHE A 429 19.73 2.59 -22.41
CA PHE A 429 18.50 1.88 -22.72
C PHE A 429 18.50 0.49 -22.11
N TYR A 430 17.32 -0.01 -21.73
CA TYR A 430 17.16 -1.36 -21.20
C TYR A 430 16.46 -2.28 -22.21
N THR A 431 16.71 -3.58 -22.05
CA THR A 431 16.13 -4.63 -22.88
C THR A 431 14.85 -5.14 -22.24
N LEU A 432 13.76 -5.16 -22.99
CA LEU A 432 12.53 -5.80 -22.57
C LEU A 432 11.99 -6.69 -23.71
N PRO A 433 12.24 -8.00 -23.67
CA PRO A 433 11.73 -8.90 -24.69
C PRO A 433 10.23 -9.11 -24.51
N SER A 434 9.49 -9.18 -25.61
CA SER A 434 8.06 -9.51 -25.63
C SER A 434 7.82 -10.78 -26.44
N SER A 435 7.03 -11.71 -25.91
CA SER A 435 6.62 -12.90 -26.64
C SER A 435 5.64 -12.54 -27.75
N ILE A 436 5.86 -13.09 -28.94
CA ILE A 436 5.00 -12.89 -30.11
C ILE A 436 3.99 -14.04 -30.16
N LEU A 437 2.70 -13.70 -30.13
CA LEU A 437 1.62 -14.68 -30.17
C LEU A 437 1.20 -14.94 -31.62
N GLY A 438 1.03 -16.22 -31.97
CA GLY A 438 0.41 -16.62 -33.24
C GLY A 438 1.24 -16.36 -34.51
N ASN A 439 2.57 -16.22 -34.42
CA ASN A 439 3.44 -16.09 -35.59
C ASN A 439 4.31 -17.35 -35.78
N ALA A 440 4.37 -17.87 -37.02
CA ALA A 440 5.11 -19.09 -37.33
C ALA A 440 6.64 -18.89 -37.39
N ASN A 441 7.11 -17.68 -37.68
CA ASN A 441 8.51 -17.40 -37.98
C ASN A 441 9.27 -16.77 -36.79
N TYR A 442 8.54 -16.09 -35.88
CA TYR A 442 9.14 -15.32 -34.80
C TYR A 442 8.44 -15.60 -33.47
N SER A 443 9.22 -15.96 -32.44
CA SER A 443 8.73 -16.20 -31.09
C SER A 443 8.89 -15.00 -30.15
N ASN A 444 9.93 -14.18 -30.35
CA ASN A 444 10.29 -13.08 -29.48
C ASN A 444 10.56 -11.80 -30.27
N LEU A 445 10.08 -10.68 -29.73
CA LEU A 445 10.36 -9.31 -30.15
C LEU A 445 11.38 -8.70 -29.19
N LYS A 446 12.56 -8.32 -29.68
CA LYS A 446 13.60 -7.71 -28.86
C LYS A 446 13.46 -6.19 -28.91
N ALA A 447 12.86 -5.61 -27.86
CA ALA A 447 12.64 -4.17 -27.78
C ALA A 447 13.67 -3.51 -26.84
N ALA A 448 14.23 -2.39 -27.29
CA ALA A 448 15.02 -1.49 -26.46
C ALA A 448 14.11 -0.38 -25.94
N TYR A 449 14.22 -0.02 -24.68
CA TYR A 449 13.50 1.10 -24.09
C TYR A 449 14.53 2.12 -23.62
N SER A 450 14.44 3.35 -24.14
CA SER A 450 15.31 4.43 -23.66
C SER A 450 15.11 4.59 -22.15
N PHE A 451 16.20 4.86 -21.43
CA PHE A 451 16.21 5.03 -19.99
C PHE A 451 16.57 6.48 -19.66
N TYR A 452 17.79 6.77 -19.20
CA TYR A 452 18.27 8.14 -18.97
C TYR A 452 19.26 8.58 -20.04
N ASN A 453 19.10 9.80 -20.52
CA ASN A 453 19.97 10.41 -21.52
C ASN A 453 20.31 11.85 -21.10
N VAL A 454 21.60 12.15 -21.01
CA VAL A 454 22.15 13.43 -20.59
C VAL A 454 23.06 13.95 -21.69
N SER A 455 22.79 15.16 -22.17
CA SER A 455 23.50 15.81 -23.27
C SER A 455 23.96 17.19 -22.78
N THR A 456 25.26 17.45 -22.90
CA THR A 456 25.91 18.73 -22.52
C THR A 456 26.69 19.33 -23.69
N ALA A 457 27.51 18.54 -24.37
CA ALA A 457 28.37 18.99 -25.47
C ALA A 457 27.79 18.55 -26.82
N THR A 458 27.38 17.29 -26.91
CA THR A 458 26.80 16.73 -28.14
C THR A 458 25.31 17.03 -28.19
N PRO A 459 24.74 17.55 -29.29
CA PRO A 459 23.30 17.76 -29.39
C PRO A 459 22.52 16.46 -29.12
N LEU A 460 21.47 16.52 -28.30
CA LEU A 460 20.68 15.34 -27.90
C LEU A 460 20.18 14.52 -29.10
N LEU A 461 19.79 15.18 -30.19
CA LEU A 461 19.40 14.53 -31.45
C LEU A 461 20.50 13.59 -31.98
N GLN A 462 21.75 14.06 -31.99
CA GLN A 462 22.89 13.31 -32.49
C GLN A 462 23.25 12.18 -31.53
N LEU A 463 23.25 12.45 -30.21
CA LEU A 463 23.49 11.43 -29.18
C LEU A 463 22.49 10.27 -29.32
N MET A 464 21.21 10.58 -29.43
CA MET A 464 20.16 9.58 -29.60
C MET A 464 20.23 8.86 -30.95
N ASN A 465 20.68 9.53 -32.02
CA ASN A 465 20.92 8.86 -33.30
C ASN A 465 22.02 7.79 -33.17
N ASP A 466 23.10 8.09 -32.46
CA ASP A 466 24.16 7.10 -32.17
C ASP A 466 23.65 5.96 -31.26
N THR A 467 22.79 6.26 -30.28
CA THR A 467 22.09 5.24 -29.47
C THR A 467 21.26 4.28 -30.35
N LEU A 468 20.54 4.80 -31.35
CA LEU A 468 19.77 3.96 -32.29
C LEU A 468 20.68 3.07 -33.15
N ILE A 469 21.85 3.57 -33.55
CA ILE A 469 22.84 2.80 -34.33
C ILE A 469 23.34 1.61 -33.50
N VAL A 470 23.76 1.83 -32.25
CA VAL A 470 24.23 0.73 -31.39
C VAL A 470 23.09 -0.24 -31.04
N ALA A 471 21.87 0.24 -30.81
CA ALA A 471 20.72 -0.65 -30.65
C ALA A 471 20.48 -1.50 -31.91
N LYS A 472 20.64 -0.91 -33.10
CA LYS A 472 20.52 -1.68 -34.35
C LYS A 472 21.63 -2.72 -34.51
N GLN A 473 22.87 -2.38 -34.18
CA GLN A 473 24.02 -3.30 -34.21
C GLN A 473 23.86 -4.48 -33.23
N LYS A 474 23.09 -4.30 -32.15
CA LYS A 474 22.78 -5.33 -31.16
C LYS A 474 21.49 -6.10 -31.46
N ASP A 475 21.05 -6.03 -32.71
CA ASP A 475 19.89 -6.75 -33.26
C ASP A 475 18.57 -6.48 -32.52
N PHE A 476 18.37 -5.25 -32.03
CA PHE A 476 17.05 -4.83 -31.56
C PHE A 476 16.09 -4.60 -32.73
N ASP A 477 14.83 -4.94 -32.52
CA ASP A 477 13.78 -4.85 -33.54
C ASP A 477 13.08 -3.49 -33.53
N VAL A 478 12.92 -2.91 -32.33
CA VAL A 478 12.26 -1.62 -32.10
C VAL A 478 12.94 -0.90 -30.94
N PHE A 479 13.00 0.42 -31.03
CA PHE A 479 13.44 1.30 -29.96
C PHE A 479 12.26 2.14 -29.47
N ASN A 480 11.94 2.01 -28.18
CA ASN A 480 10.80 2.63 -27.53
C ASN A 480 11.25 3.80 -26.67
N ALA A 481 10.50 4.89 -26.71
CA ALA A 481 10.74 6.04 -25.86
C ALA A 481 9.42 6.64 -25.36
N LEU A 482 9.40 7.11 -24.11
CA LEU A 482 8.33 7.99 -23.61
C LEU A 482 8.69 9.45 -23.91
N ASP A 483 7.68 10.28 -24.13
CA ASP A 483 7.76 11.75 -24.26
C ASP A 483 8.01 12.48 -22.92
N VAL A 484 8.68 11.81 -21.99
CA VAL A 484 9.13 12.33 -20.69
C VAL A 484 10.47 13.06 -20.83
N MET A 485 10.81 13.94 -19.88
CA MET A 485 12.02 14.77 -19.91
C MET A 485 12.08 15.62 -21.20
N GLN A 486 13.25 15.76 -21.84
CA GLN A 486 13.39 16.49 -23.12
C GLN A 486 13.28 15.58 -24.35
N ASN A 487 12.75 14.35 -24.23
CA ASN A 487 12.75 13.40 -25.34
C ASN A 487 11.96 13.90 -26.55
N GLU A 488 10.90 14.70 -26.35
CA GLU A 488 10.08 15.25 -27.43
C GLU A 488 10.89 15.94 -28.53
N THR A 489 12.04 16.53 -28.17
CA THR A 489 12.93 17.25 -29.09
C THR A 489 13.50 16.38 -30.22
N PHE A 490 13.74 15.08 -29.99
CA PHE A 490 14.34 14.19 -30.99
C PHE A 490 13.34 13.22 -31.63
N LEU A 491 12.18 12.98 -31.02
CA LEU A 491 11.28 11.89 -31.43
C LEU A 491 10.88 12.00 -32.90
N LYS A 492 10.34 13.16 -33.33
CA LYS A 492 9.87 13.34 -34.71
C LYS A 492 11.03 13.31 -35.71
N GLU A 493 12.15 13.97 -35.38
CA GLU A 493 13.31 14.06 -36.28
C GLU A 493 13.99 12.71 -36.49
N LEU A 494 14.06 11.89 -35.44
CA LEU A 494 14.57 10.51 -35.52
C LEU A 494 13.51 9.50 -35.97
N LYS A 495 12.37 9.96 -36.49
CA LYS A 495 11.30 9.13 -37.09
C LYS A 495 10.64 8.18 -36.10
N PHE A 496 10.54 8.56 -34.84
CA PHE A 496 9.65 7.87 -33.91
C PHE A 496 8.19 8.16 -34.30
N GLY A 497 7.36 7.12 -34.32
CA GLY A 497 5.91 7.25 -34.45
C GLY A 497 5.24 7.16 -33.08
N PRO A 498 4.15 7.90 -32.82
CA PRO A 498 3.39 7.75 -31.60
C PRO A 498 2.74 6.36 -31.59
N GLY A 499 2.87 5.65 -30.46
CA GLY A 499 2.14 4.42 -30.19
C GLY A 499 0.71 4.69 -29.74
N ASP A 500 -0.02 3.62 -29.43
CA ASP A 500 -1.36 3.66 -28.82
C ASP A 500 -1.30 3.72 -27.29
N GLY A 501 -0.27 3.12 -26.68
CA GLY A 501 -0.08 3.06 -25.24
C GLY A 501 0.30 4.40 -24.59
N LYS A 502 -0.38 4.71 -23.49
CA LYS A 502 -0.01 5.80 -22.56
C LYS A 502 0.48 5.21 -21.25
N LEU A 503 1.42 5.90 -20.61
CA LEU A 503 1.87 5.59 -19.27
C LEU A 503 1.46 6.72 -18.33
N HIS A 504 0.74 6.36 -17.28
CA HIS A 504 0.25 7.30 -16.28
C HIS A 504 1.09 7.17 -15.02
N TYR A 505 1.53 8.29 -14.47
CA TYR A 505 2.35 8.35 -13.26
C TYR A 505 1.48 8.72 -12.07
N TYR A 506 1.76 8.09 -10.92
CA TYR A 506 1.00 8.22 -9.69
C TYR A 506 1.92 8.40 -8.51
N LEU A 507 1.48 9.22 -7.55
CA LEU A 507 2.09 9.32 -6.24
C LEU A 507 1.03 8.97 -5.18
N TYR A 508 1.30 7.96 -4.38
CA TYR A 508 0.47 7.59 -3.25
C TYR A 508 0.88 8.37 -2.00
N ASN A 509 -0.12 8.85 -1.23
CA ASN A 509 0.07 9.65 -0.02
C ASN A 509 0.95 10.89 -0.22
N TYR A 510 0.94 11.45 -1.43
CA TYR A 510 1.66 12.65 -1.77
C TYR A 510 0.81 13.50 -2.73
N ARG A 511 0.73 14.81 -2.49
CA ARG A 511 -0.07 15.73 -3.30
C ARG A 511 0.82 16.73 -3.99
N VAL A 512 0.80 16.73 -5.32
CA VAL A 512 1.41 17.78 -6.14
C VAL A 512 0.40 18.92 -6.30
N ARG A 513 0.88 20.18 -6.30
CA ARG A 513 0.01 21.37 -6.39
C ARG A 513 -0.78 21.44 -7.70
N GLN A 514 -0.20 20.94 -8.79
CA GLN A 514 -0.78 20.92 -10.13
C GLN A 514 -0.37 19.64 -10.87
N ALA A 515 -1.13 19.25 -11.89
CA ALA A 515 -0.71 18.19 -12.80
C ALA A 515 0.58 18.62 -13.51
N LEU A 516 1.55 17.70 -13.56
CA LEU A 516 2.85 17.92 -14.17
C LEU A 516 2.79 17.66 -15.68
N LYS A 517 3.54 18.44 -16.43
CA LYS A 517 3.83 18.12 -17.84
C LYS A 517 4.82 16.96 -17.90
N SER A 518 4.79 16.19 -18.99
CA SER A 518 5.75 15.10 -19.20
C SER A 518 7.21 15.59 -19.18
N SER A 519 7.46 16.83 -19.61
CA SER A 519 8.79 17.47 -19.58
C SER A 519 9.27 17.86 -18.19
N GLU A 520 8.38 17.92 -17.20
CA GLU A 520 8.70 18.29 -15.81
C GLU A 520 8.98 17.06 -14.93
N LEU A 521 8.83 15.87 -15.51
CA LEU A 521 9.02 14.58 -14.85
C LEU A 521 10.38 13.98 -15.27
N GLY A 522 11.19 13.64 -14.28
CA GLY A 522 12.49 12.97 -14.43
C GLY A 522 12.49 11.52 -13.95
N LEU A 523 11.31 10.91 -13.73
CA LEU A 523 11.17 9.53 -13.29
C LEU A 523 10.91 8.59 -14.47
N ARG A 524 11.74 7.57 -14.64
CA ARG A 524 11.61 6.58 -15.71
C ARG A 524 11.95 5.17 -15.30
#